data_AF-A0AAW6S9F1-F1
#
_entry.id   AF-A0AAW6S9F1-F1
#
_cell.length_a   1.000
_cell.length_b   1.000
_cell.length_c   1.000
_cell.angle_alpha   90.00
_cell.angle_beta   90.00
_cell.angle_gamma   90.00
#
_symmetry.space_group_name_H-M   'P 1'
#
loop_
_entity.id
_entity.type
_entity.pdbx_description
1 polymer ?
#
loop_
_entity_poly.entity_id
_entity_poly.type
_entity_poly.pdbx_seq_one_letter_code
_entity_poly.pdbx_strand_id
1 'polypeptide(L)'
;ILEATVVEERRRLMMEIIFHKCEFVGEMAVVQQAQRSLSLESYDRIEQNLNQCMQAKLLPANLLTRRAAILMRSYISGLMENWLFAPQSFDLKAEARSYVAILLEMLQLCPTLRSDAPSLTA
;
A
#
# COMPACT_ATOMS: atom_id res chain seq x y z
N ILE A 1 -8.72 -3.92 -4.48
CA ILE A 1 -7.77 -2.98 -5.13
C ILE A 1 -7.00 -3.65 -6.26
N LEU A 2 -6.22 -4.71 -6.00
CA LEU A 2 -5.43 -5.40 -7.02
C LEU A 2 -6.30 -6.03 -8.13
N GLU A 3 -7.32 -6.81 -7.76
CA GLU A 3 -8.30 -7.34 -8.72
C GLU A 3 -9.01 -6.23 -9.51
N ALA A 4 -9.43 -5.16 -8.82
CA ALA A 4 -10.10 -4.03 -9.45
C ALA A 4 -9.21 -3.33 -10.50
N THR A 5 -7.88 -3.27 -10.29
CA THR A 5 -6.94 -2.76 -11.30
C THR A 5 -6.99 -3.58 -12.60
N VAL A 6 -7.29 -4.89 -12.51
CA VAL A 6 -7.43 -5.75 -13.69
C VAL A 6 -8.82 -5.64 -14.31
N VAL A 7 -9.88 -5.68 -13.50
CA VAL A 7 -11.27 -5.84 -13.97
C VAL A 7 -11.93 -4.51 -14.35
N GLU A 8 -11.63 -3.42 -13.63
CA GLU A 8 -12.25 -2.11 -13.85
C GLU A 8 -11.43 -1.27 -14.85
N GLU A 9 -11.92 -1.17 -16.08
CA GLU A 9 -11.23 -0.43 -17.15
C GLU A 9 -10.93 1.03 -16.77
N ARG A 10 -11.91 1.76 -16.21
CA ARG A 10 -11.72 3.16 -15.80
C ARG A 10 -10.56 3.30 -14.81
N ARG A 11 -10.47 2.39 -13.84
CA ARG A 11 -9.40 2.39 -12.82
C ARG A 11 -8.05 2.04 -13.45
N ARG A 12 -8.03 1.03 -14.33
CA ARG A 12 -6.83 0.59 -15.06
C ARG A 12 -6.24 1.74 -15.88
N LEU A 13 -7.05 2.38 -16.73
CA LEU A 13 -6.62 3.49 -17.59
C LEU A 13 -6.13 4.68 -16.77
N MET A 14 -6.84 5.05 -15.70
CA MET A 14 -6.43 6.15 -14.82
C MET A 14 -5.06 5.88 -14.19
N MET A 15 -4.82 4.67 -13.67
CA MET A 15 -3.54 4.31 -13.07
C MET A 15 -2.43 4.23 -14.12
N GLU A 16 -2.70 3.71 -15.31
CA GLU A 16 -1.75 3.67 -16.43
C GLU A 16 -1.31 5.09 -16.85
N ILE A 17 -2.25 6.04 -16.90
CA ILE A 17 -1.94 7.44 -17.16
C ILE A 17 -1.00 7.99 -16.08
N ILE A 18 -1.36 7.79 -14.81
CA ILE A 18 -0.61 8.31 -13.66
C ILE A 18 0.81 7.74 -13.61
N PHE A 19 0.99 6.43 -13.84
CA PHE A 19 2.29 5.78 -13.72
C PHE A 19 3.19 5.93 -14.95
N HIS A 20 2.62 5.86 -16.16
CA HIS A 20 3.43 5.64 -17.37
C HIS A 20 3.22 6.67 -18.49
N LYS A 21 2.19 7.54 -18.40
CA LYS A 21 1.87 8.48 -19.50
C LYS A 21 1.79 9.94 -19.06
N CYS A 22 2.05 10.24 -17.79
CA CYS A 22 1.96 11.58 -17.24
C CYS A 22 3.34 12.06 -16.78
N GLU A 23 3.81 13.15 -17.38
CA GLU A 23 4.93 13.92 -16.84
C GLU A 23 4.37 14.97 -15.86
N PHE A 24 4.78 14.89 -14.61
CA PHE A 24 4.32 15.80 -13.55
C PHE A 24 5.08 17.14 -13.57
N VAL A 25 4.95 17.87 -14.68
CA VAL A 25 5.59 19.17 -14.93
C VAL A 25 4.55 20.20 -15.38
N GLY A 26 4.90 21.49 -15.33
CA GLY A 26 4.01 22.58 -15.76
C GLY A 26 2.66 22.53 -15.04
N GLU A 27 1.57 22.53 -15.79
CA GLU A 27 0.19 22.49 -15.27
C GLU A 27 -0.12 21.22 -14.46
N MET A 28 0.55 20.10 -14.75
CA MET A 28 0.35 18.83 -14.04
C MET A 28 1.05 18.77 -12.67
N ALA A 29 1.91 19.76 -12.34
CA ALA A 29 2.57 19.84 -11.04
C ALA A 29 1.55 19.98 -9.88
N VAL A 30 0.40 20.63 -10.13
CA VAL A 30 -0.68 20.77 -9.15
C VAL A 30 -1.29 19.41 -8.80
N VAL A 31 -1.46 18.54 -9.81
CA VAL A 31 -1.95 17.17 -9.63
C VAL A 31 -0.96 16.35 -8.81
N GLN A 32 0.35 16.49 -9.07
CA GLN A 32 1.39 15.85 -8.27
C GLN A 32 1.31 16.27 -6.79
N GLN A 33 1.14 17.57 -6.54
CA GLN A 33 1.02 18.08 -5.17
C GLN A 33 -0.23 17.55 -4.47
N ALA A 34 -1.38 17.50 -5.17
CA ALA A 34 -2.60 16.90 -4.64
C ALA A 34 -2.42 15.41 -4.31
N GLN A 35 -1.76 14.64 -5.20
CA GLN A 35 -1.44 13.23 -4.94
C GLN A 35 -0.51 13.04 -3.75
N ARG A 36 0.48 13.92 -3.55
CA ARG A 36 1.36 13.89 -2.37
C ARG A 36 0.56 14.08 -1.08
N SER A 37 -0.31 15.10 -1.04
CA SER A 37 -1.17 15.35 0.13
C SER A 37 -2.08 14.16 0.43
N LEU A 38 -2.75 13.60 -0.59
CA LEU A 38 -3.57 12.39 -0.45
C LEU A 38 -2.76 11.18 0.02
N SER A 39 -1.50 11.06 -0.41
CA SER A 39 -0.63 9.96 0.00
C SER A 39 -0.22 10.07 1.46
N LEU A 40 0.04 11.28 1.95
CA LEU A 40 0.34 11.53 3.36
C LEU A 40 -0.87 11.21 4.24
N GLU A 41 -2.05 11.72 3.88
CA GLU A 41 -3.30 11.41 4.59
C GLU A 41 -3.62 9.91 4.56
N SER A 42 -3.34 9.24 3.43
CA SER A 42 -3.50 7.79 3.31
C SER A 42 -2.63 7.03 4.30
N TYR A 43 -1.42 7.50 4.62
CA TYR A 43 -0.59 6.83 5.62
C TYR A 43 -1.24 6.92 7.00
N ASP A 44 -1.71 8.10 7.39
CA ASP A 44 -2.33 8.30 8.70
C ASP A 44 -3.58 7.42 8.86
N ARG A 45 -4.39 7.29 7.80
CA ARG A 45 -5.53 6.37 7.76
C ARG A 45 -5.11 4.90 7.87
N ILE A 46 -4.02 4.49 7.21
CA ILE A 46 -3.51 3.11 7.34
C ILE A 46 -3.04 2.87 8.78
N GLU A 47 -2.29 3.79 9.37
CA GLU A 47 -1.83 3.68 10.75
C GLU A 47 -2.98 3.59 11.75
N GLN A 48 -4.04 4.37 11.57
CA GLN A 48 -5.25 4.27 12.39
C GLN A 48 -5.87 2.86 12.31
N ASN A 49 -6.01 2.29 11.11
CA ASN A 49 -6.53 0.93 10.95
C ASN A 49 -5.60 -0.12 11.57
N LEU A 50 -4.28 0.02 11.40
CA LEU A 50 -3.30 -0.88 12.02
C LEU A 50 -3.40 -0.84 13.55
N ASN A 51 -3.54 0.35 14.14
CA ASN A 51 -3.74 0.52 15.57
C ASN A 51 -5.03 -0.16 16.05
N GLN A 52 -6.14 -0.06 15.30
CA GLN A 52 -7.38 -0.77 15.62
C GLN A 52 -7.18 -2.30 15.59
N CYS A 53 -6.45 -2.81 14.59
CA CYS A 53 -6.11 -4.24 14.54
C CYS A 53 -5.22 -4.69 15.71
N MET A 54 -4.30 -3.85 16.17
CA MET A 54 -3.48 -4.11 17.36
C MET A 54 -4.35 -4.14 18.64
N GLN A 55 -5.29 -3.20 18.80
CA GLN A 55 -6.24 -3.18 19.91
C GLN A 55 -7.13 -4.43 19.92
N ALA A 56 -7.52 -4.92 18.73
CA ALA A 56 -8.25 -6.17 18.55
C ALA A 56 -7.37 -7.44 18.67
N LYS A 57 -6.07 -7.30 18.98
CA LYS A 57 -5.08 -8.40 19.10
C LYS A 57 -4.89 -9.21 17.81
N LEU A 58 -5.23 -8.63 16.65
CA LEU A 58 -5.01 -9.24 15.32
C LEU A 58 -3.60 -8.98 14.78
N LEU A 59 -2.90 -7.98 15.32
CA LEU A 59 -1.52 -7.65 15.01
C LEU A 59 -0.69 -7.52 16.30
N PRO A 60 0.64 -7.71 16.23
CA PRO A 60 1.52 -7.54 17.39
C PRO A 60 1.38 -6.14 18.02
N ALA A 61 1.28 -6.07 19.35
CA ALA A 61 1.12 -4.82 20.08
C ALA A 61 2.34 -3.86 19.96
N ASN A 62 3.48 -4.36 19.51
CA ASN A 62 4.71 -3.61 19.29
C ASN A 62 5.02 -3.41 17.79
N LEU A 63 4.02 -3.52 16.91
CA LEU A 63 4.18 -3.24 15.49
C LEU A 63 4.50 -1.76 15.25
N LEU A 64 5.54 -1.49 14.46
CA LEU A 64 5.91 -0.14 14.03
C LEU A 64 4.94 0.34 12.93
N THR A 65 3.81 0.92 13.33
CA THR A 65 2.70 1.29 12.43
C THR A 65 3.13 2.18 11.26
N ARG A 66 3.99 3.18 11.50
CA ARG A 66 4.46 4.05 10.42
C ARG A 66 5.24 3.30 9.35
N ARG A 67 6.14 2.40 9.78
CA ARG A 67 6.94 1.56 8.87
C ARG A 67 6.03 0.60 8.10
N ALA A 68 5.07 -0.02 8.79
CA ALA A 68 4.07 -0.87 8.19
C ALA A 68 3.22 -0.13 7.13
N ALA A 69 2.75 1.09 7.43
CA ALA A 69 1.94 1.88 6.49
C ALA A 69 2.69 2.23 5.20
N ILE A 70 3.98 2.59 5.32
CA ILE A 70 4.86 2.84 4.18
C ILE A 70 4.99 1.58 3.32
N LEU A 71 5.27 0.43 3.94
CA LEU A 71 5.42 -0.86 3.24
C LEU A 71 4.11 -1.31 2.57
N MET A 72 2.97 -1.17 3.23
CA MET A 72 1.68 -1.52 2.64
C MET A 72 1.40 -0.71 1.37
N ARG A 73 1.62 0.61 1.42
CA ARG A 73 1.39 1.46 0.25
C ARG A 73 2.36 1.12 -0.88
N SER A 74 3.66 1.01 -0.58
CA SER A 74 4.69 0.73 -1.61
C SER A 74 4.50 -0.64 -2.25
N TYR A 75 4.15 -1.66 -1.47
CA TYR A 75 3.90 -3.01 -1.96
C TYR A 75 2.71 -3.06 -2.91
N ILE A 76 1.57 -2.48 -2.50
CA ILE A 76 0.35 -2.48 -3.32
C ILE A 76 0.51 -1.62 -4.57
N SER A 77 1.11 -0.42 -4.46
CA SER A 77 1.34 0.43 -5.63
C SER A 77 2.35 -0.21 -6.59
N GLY A 78 3.42 -0.82 -6.06
CA GLY A 78 4.44 -1.48 -6.88
C GLY A 78 3.89 -2.70 -7.63
N LEU A 79 3.04 -3.52 -7.01
CA LEU A 79 2.35 -4.61 -7.72
C LEU A 79 1.48 -4.10 -8.86
N MET A 80 0.73 -3.02 -8.62
CA MET A 80 -0.11 -2.42 -9.66
C MET A 80 0.71 -1.82 -10.79
N GLU A 81 1.75 -1.04 -10.47
CA GLU A 81 2.63 -0.39 -11.44
C GLU A 81 3.33 -1.42 -12.33
N ASN A 82 3.99 -2.42 -11.73
CA ASN A 82 4.68 -3.47 -12.48
C ASN A 82 3.73 -4.26 -13.39
N TRP A 83 2.52 -4.56 -12.91
CA TRP A 83 1.53 -5.23 -13.74
C TRP A 83 1.05 -4.33 -14.89
N LEU A 84 0.79 -3.04 -14.65
CA LEU A 84 0.39 -2.10 -15.69
C LEU A 84 1.50 -1.88 -16.73
N PHE A 85 2.76 -1.99 -16.33
CA PHE A 85 3.91 -1.89 -17.22
C PHE A 85 4.03 -3.11 -18.14
N ALA A 86 3.86 -4.32 -17.58
CA ALA A 86 3.94 -5.57 -18.33
C ALA A 86 2.82 -6.55 -17.91
N PRO A 87 1.59 -6.40 -18.43
CA PRO A 87 0.44 -7.22 -17.98
C PRO A 87 0.57 -8.72 -18.24
N GLN A 88 1.47 -9.11 -19.15
CA GLN A 88 1.77 -10.51 -19.49
C GLN A 88 2.82 -11.14 -18.57
N SER A 89 3.46 -10.37 -17.68
CA SER A 89 4.57 -10.85 -16.85
C SER A 89 4.11 -11.75 -15.70
N PHE A 90 2.92 -11.50 -15.14
CA PHE A 90 2.28 -12.33 -14.11
C PHE A 90 0.77 -12.07 -14.08
N ASP A 91 -0.01 -13.04 -13.59
CA ASP A 91 -1.46 -12.90 -13.43
C ASP A 91 -1.80 -12.22 -12.10
N LEU A 92 -1.88 -10.88 -12.12
CA LEU A 92 -2.23 -10.09 -10.93
C LEU A 92 -3.63 -10.45 -10.39
N LYS A 93 -4.58 -10.87 -11.24
CA LYS A 93 -5.93 -11.16 -10.80
C LYS A 93 -5.99 -12.49 -10.04
N ALA A 94 -5.35 -13.52 -10.58
CA ALA A 94 -5.28 -14.83 -9.91
C ALA A 94 -4.50 -14.74 -8.58
N GLU A 95 -3.39 -14.00 -8.56
CA GLU A 95 -2.49 -13.94 -7.41
C GLU A 95 -2.85 -12.86 -6.37
N ALA A 96 -3.82 -11.98 -6.67
CA ALA A 96 -4.18 -10.84 -5.82
C ALA A 96 -4.41 -11.23 -4.34
N ARG A 97 -5.11 -12.34 -4.10
CA ARG A 97 -5.39 -12.83 -2.75
C ARG A 97 -4.13 -13.29 -2.04
N SER A 98 -3.25 -14.01 -2.74
CA SER A 98 -1.96 -14.47 -2.23
C SER A 98 -1.05 -13.29 -1.86
N TYR A 99 -0.97 -12.27 -2.71
CA TYR A 99 -0.19 -11.07 -2.41
C TYR A 99 -0.70 -10.31 -1.18
N VAL A 100 -2.01 -10.21 -1.00
CA VAL A 100 -2.58 -9.60 0.22
C VAL A 100 -2.29 -10.47 1.44
N ALA A 101 -2.39 -11.80 1.34
CA ALA A 101 -2.04 -12.70 2.44
C ALA A 101 -0.57 -12.54 2.87
N ILE A 102 0.36 -12.54 1.92
CA ILE A 102 1.79 -12.30 2.16
C ILE A 102 2.02 -10.96 2.87
N LEU A 103 1.34 -9.90 2.43
CA LEU A 103 1.44 -8.59 3.07
C LEU A 103 1.00 -8.66 4.54
N LEU A 104 -0.12 -9.33 4.83
CA LEU A 104 -0.63 -9.46 6.20
C LEU A 104 0.29 -10.33 7.07
N GLU A 105 0.80 -11.43 6.53
CA GLU A 105 1.77 -12.30 7.19
C GLU A 105 3.06 -11.54 7.54
N MET A 106 3.56 -10.70 6.62
CA MET A 106 4.71 -9.82 6.87
C MET A 106 4.47 -8.91 8.08
N LEU A 107 3.28 -8.30 8.18
CA LEU A 107 2.92 -7.44 9.32
C LEU A 107 2.81 -8.22 10.65
N GLN A 108 2.45 -9.50 10.60
CA GLN A 108 2.30 -10.33 11.80
C GLN A 108 3.64 -10.93 12.25
N LEU A 109 4.45 -11.40 11.32
CA LEU A 109 5.53 -12.34 11.59
C LEU A 109 6.93 -11.73 11.52
N CYS A 110 7.16 -10.67 10.74
CA CYS A 110 8.51 -10.13 10.57
C CYS A 110 8.99 -9.41 11.84
N PRO A 111 10.10 -9.87 12.47
CA PRO A 111 10.60 -9.27 13.71
C PRO A 111 11.13 -7.85 13.48
N THR A 112 11.67 -7.55 12.29
CA THR A 112 12.18 -6.22 11.93
C THR A 112 11.08 -5.16 11.77
N LEU A 113 9.80 -5.55 11.81
CA LEU A 113 8.66 -4.62 11.89
C LEU A 113 8.22 -4.33 13.32
N ARG A 114 8.89 -4.90 14.33
CA ARG A 114 8.56 -4.72 15.74
C ARG A 114 9.51 -3.71 16.38
N SER A 115 9.03 -2.99 17.38
CA SER A 115 9.89 -2.15 18.22
C SER A 115 10.61 -3.02 19.25
N ASP A 116 11.93 -2.82 19.39
CA ASP A 116 12.73 -3.41 20.48
C ASP A 116 12.48 -2.72 21.83
N ALA A 117 11.77 -1.59 21.83
CA ALA A 117 11.44 -0.87 23.04
C ALA A 117 10.51 -1.72 23.93
N PRO A 118 10.82 -1.87 25.23
CA PRO A 118 9.88 -2.50 26.16
C PRO A 118 8.57 -1.72 26.10
N SER A 119 7.45 -2.43 25.96
CA SER A 119 6.12 -1.86 26.03
C SER A 119 6.00 -1.07 27.34
N LEU A 120 6.03 0.25 27.27
CA LEU A 120 5.75 1.13 28.40
C LEU A 120 4.28 0.96 28.74
N THR A 121 4.00 0.00 29.63
CA THR A 121 2.74 -0.10 30.35
C THR A 121 2.69 1.06 31.35
N ALA A 122 1.77 2.00 31.10
CA ALA A 122 1.28 2.96 32.09
C ALA A 122 -0.24 2.79 32.19
#